data_AF-A0A8H6KYN5-F1
#
_entry.id   AF-A0A8H6KYN5-F1
#
_cell.length_a   1.000
_cell.length_b   1.000
_cell.length_c   1.000
_cell.angle_alpha   90.00
_cell.angle_beta   90.00
_cell.angle_gamma   90.00
#
_symmetry.space_group_name_H-M   'P 1'
#
loop_
_entity.id
_entity.type
_entity.pdbx_description
1 polymer ?
#
loop_
_entity_poly.entity_id
_entity_poly.type
_entity_poly.pdbx_seq_one_letter_code
_entity_poly.pdbx_strand_id
1 'polypeptide(L)'
;MSYLSTFEGQEDAPLAWLLSNDCVADTPGMRLKVYILSEADSLTKLNEMFNLGGRLKDAHITASFEGIRELWYHLFGLSGSDLTANDKVYVDKMKCVFVYEMRSTHGSEPDLDVKLHIPMWQLDKSDGQLSEVMASWFESHGHPDLAARYKSDLNKAFPKHGITENMGVGTHTWMSITHTPKTGLYMTMYLSPKLPEVYY
;
A
#
# COMPACT_ATOMS: atom_id res chain seq x y z
N MET A 1 22.72 -15.88 -1.74
CA MET A 1 21.44 -16.45 -2.19
C MET A 1 20.42 -15.32 -2.24
N SER A 2 19.66 -15.16 -3.33
CA SER A 2 18.70 -14.06 -3.46
C SER A 2 17.51 -14.27 -2.52
N TYR A 3 16.68 -13.23 -2.30
CA TYR A 3 15.46 -13.41 -1.53
C TYR A 3 14.46 -14.30 -2.28
N LEU A 4 14.22 -14.06 -3.57
CA LEU A 4 13.27 -14.86 -4.34
C LEU A 4 13.65 -16.35 -4.42
N SER A 5 14.94 -16.70 -4.37
CA SER A 5 15.35 -18.11 -4.34
C SER A 5 14.92 -18.86 -3.07
N THR A 6 14.50 -18.17 -2.01
CA THR A 6 13.93 -18.85 -0.82
C THR A 6 12.53 -19.42 -1.06
N PHE A 7 11.90 -19.08 -2.19
CA PHE A 7 10.58 -19.55 -2.59
C PHE A 7 10.62 -20.57 -3.74
N GLU A 8 11.82 -21.02 -4.15
CA GLU A 8 11.96 -22.01 -5.23
C GLU A 8 11.17 -23.29 -4.91
N GLY A 9 10.30 -23.70 -5.84
CA GLY A 9 9.47 -24.89 -5.71
C GLY A 9 8.18 -24.71 -4.90
N GLN A 10 7.86 -23.50 -4.45
CA GLN A 10 6.59 -23.18 -3.80
C GLN A 10 5.54 -22.77 -4.84
N GLU A 11 4.31 -23.27 -4.71
CA GLU A 11 3.21 -22.95 -5.62
C GLU A 11 2.85 -21.45 -5.58
N ASP A 12 2.92 -20.87 -4.38
CA ASP A 12 2.56 -19.47 -4.14
C ASP A 12 3.80 -18.55 -4.00
N ALA A 13 4.83 -18.80 -4.81
CA ALA A 13 6.04 -17.99 -4.80
C ALA A 13 5.77 -16.54 -5.26
N PRO A 14 6.40 -15.52 -4.64
CA PRO A 14 6.24 -14.14 -5.09
C PRO A 14 6.66 -13.96 -6.56
N LEU A 15 5.81 -13.28 -7.33
CA LEU A 15 5.97 -13.09 -8.78
C LEU A 15 6.36 -11.65 -9.11
N ALA A 16 7.41 -11.47 -9.89
CA ALA A 16 7.69 -10.19 -10.55
C ALA A 16 6.62 -9.92 -11.61
N TRP A 17 5.66 -9.06 -11.27
CA TRP A 17 4.46 -8.84 -12.06
C TRP A 17 4.58 -7.66 -13.02
N LEU A 18 5.22 -6.57 -12.58
CA LEU A 18 5.38 -5.37 -13.38
C LEU A 18 6.76 -4.74 -13.14
N LEU A 19 7.29 -4.12 -14.19
CA LEU A 19 8.48 -3.28 -14.13
C LEU A 19 8.10 -1.86 -14.56
N SER A 20 8.69 -0.87 -13.91
CA SER A 20 8.58 0.52 -14.37
C SER A 20 9.87 1.27 -14.14
N ASN A 21 10.07 2.34 -14.89
CA ASN A 21 11.17 3.26 -14.72
C ASN A 21 10.67 4.70 -14.87
N ASP A 22 11.44 5.65 -14.34
CA ASP A 22 11.21 7.04 -14.66
C ASP A 22 11.66 7.30 -16.12
N CYS A 23 10.78 7.88 -16.95
CA CYS A 23 11.11 8.29 -18.32
C CYS A 23 11.79 9.66 -18.33
N VAL A 24 12.95 9.76 -17.69
CA VAL A 24 13.79 10.96 -17.57
C VAL A 24 15.19 10.69 -18.10
N ALA A 25 16.00 11.73 -18.25
CA ALA A 25 17.42 11.57 -18.60
C ALA A 25 18.14 10.69 -17.56
N ASP A 26 19.16 9.96 -18.00
CA ASP A 26 19.99 9.14 -17.13
C ASP A 26 20.68 10.01 -16.08
N THR A 27 20.15 9.94 -14.86
CA THR A 27 20.61 10.70 -13.71
C THR A 27 20.61 9.76 -12.49
N PRO A 28 21.43 10.02 -11.47
CA PRO A 28 21.42 9.21 -10.24
C PRO A 28 20.06 9.15 -9.54
N GLY A 29 19.16 10.09 -9.83
CA GLY A 29 17.79 10.12 -9.29
C GLY A 29 16.79 9.23 -10.04
N MET A 30 17.14 8.69 -11.21
CA MET A 30 16.29 7.79 -11.97
C MET A 30 16.04 6.51 -11.16
N ARG A 31 14.79 6.10 -11.06
CA ARG A 31 14.40 4.86 -10.39
C ARG A 31 14.05 3.76 -11.38
N LEU A 32 14.50 2.55 -11.07
CA LEU A 32 13.88 1.31 -11.54
C LEU A 32 12.95 0.78 -10.44
N LYS A 33 11.78 0.28 -10.80
CA LYS A 33 10.82 -0.26 -9.85
C LYS A 33 10.41 -1.66 -10.25
N VAL A 34 10.49 -2.58 -9.32
CA VAL A 34 10.02 -3.96 -9.48
C VAL A 34 8.80 -4.15 -8.61
N TYR A 35 7.68 -4.51 -9.22
CA TYR A 35 6.43 -4.81 -8.55
C TYR A 35 6.35 -6.32 -8.35
N ILE A 36 6.35 -6.73 -7.09
CA ILE A 36 6.23 -8.12 -6.68
C ILE A 36 4.81 -8.35 -6.17
N LEU A 37 4.06 -9.19 -6.87
CA LEU A 37 2.85 -9.80 -6.34
C LEU A 37 3.28 -10.91 -5.36
N SER A 38 2.69 -10.95 -4.18
CA SER A 38 3.13 -11.82 -3.08
C SER A 38 1.95 -12.41 -2.35
N GLU A 39 2.14 -13.45 -1.53
CA GLU A 39 1.08 -13.99 -0.66
C GLU A 39 0.85 -13.22 0.65
N ALA A 40 1.28 -11.96 0.72
CA ALA A 40 1.15 -11.19 1.94
C ALA A 40 -0.30 -10.77 2.19
N ASP A 41 -0.97 -11.56 3.03
CA ASP A 41 -2.36 -11.42 3.46
C ASP A 41 -2.51 -11.15 4.97
N SER A 42 -1.43 -11.27 5.72
CA SER A 42 -1.30 -10.99 7.15
C SER A 42 -0.15 -10.01 7.40
N LEU A 43 -0.14 -9.38 8.57
CA LEU A 43 0.93 -8.43 8.90
C LEU A 43 2.30 -9.13 9.02
N THR A 44 2.34 -10.37 9.51
CA THR A 44 3.57 -11.16 9.59
C THR A 44 4.18 -11.39 8.21
N LYS A 45 3.37 -11.84 7.24
CA LYS A 45 3.85 -12.03 5.86
C LYS A 45 4.20 -10.70 5.19
N LEU A 46 3.44 -9.64 5.50
CA LEU A 46 3.76 -8.29 5.04
C LEU A 46 5.16 -7.87 5.49
N ASN A 47 5.49 -8.08 6.77
CA ASN A 47 6.82 -7.76 7.32
C ASN A 47 7.92 -8.51 6.57
N GLU A 48 7.75 -9.83 6.41
CA GLU A 48 8.72 -10.69 5.75
C GLU A 48 8.99 -10.24 4.31
N MET A 49 7.92 -9.95 3.55
CA MET A 49 8.06 -9.41 2.20
C MET A 49 8.69 -8.02 2.21
N PHE A 50 8.20 -7.10 3.05
CA PHE A 50 8.67 -5.71 3.10
C PHE A 50 10.16 -5.60 3.38
N ASN A 51 10.68 -6.45 4.29
CA ASN A 51 12.08 -6.44 4.70
C ASN A 51 12.95 -7.50 3.99
N LEU A 52 12.43 -8.17 2.97
CA LEU A 52 13.11 -9.24 2.22
C LEU A 52 13.64 -10.37 3.13
N GLY A 53 12.82 -10.85 4.06
CA GLY A 53 13.19 -11.88 5.04
C GLY A 53 14.29 -11.40 6.00
N GLY A 54 14.23 -10.12 6.38
CA GLY A 54 15.17 -9.44 7.25
C GLY A 54 16.48 -9.06 6.57
N ARG A 55 16.56 -9.01 5.24
CA ARG A 55 17.77 -8.54 4.53
C ARG A 55 17.86 -7.01 4.54
N LEU A 56 16.71 -6.33 4.53
CA LEU A 56 16.61 -4.89 4.70
C LEU A 56 16.39 -4.57 6.19
N LYS A 57 17.30 -3.80 6.80
CA LYS A 57 17.33 -3.59 8.26
C LYS A 57 17.64 -2.15 8.68
N ASP A 58 17.70 -1.23 7.74
CA ASP A 58 18.01 0.14 8.09
C ASP A 58 16.85 0.81 8.86
N ALA A 59 17.15 1.99 9.40
CA ALA A 59 16.18 2.74 10.19
C ALA A 59 14.96 3.18 9.36
N HIS A 60 15.13 3.41 8.04
CA HIS A 60 14.04 3.87 7.19
C HIS A 60 13.04 2.75 6.88
N ILE A 61 13.52 1.52 6.68
CA ILE A 61 12.67 0.32 6.49
C ILE A 61 11.88 0.03 7.77
N THR A 62 12.54 0.16 8.94
CA THR A 62 11.88 -0.03 10.24
C THR A 62 10.78 1.02 10.46
N ALA A 63 11.08 2.30 10.21
CA ALA A 63 10.09 3.38 10.32
C ALA A 63 8.93 3.22 9.31
N SER A 64 9.23 2.78 8.08
CA SER A 64 8.22 2.47 7.07
C SER A 64 7.27 1.38 7.53
N PHE A 65 7.82 0.28 8.06
CA PHE A 65 7.02 -0.85 8.50
C PHE A 65 6.16 -0.51 9.72
N GLU A 66 6.65 0.33 10.63
CA GLU A 66 5.86 0.77 11.78
C GLU A 66 4.61 1.54 11.36
N GLY A 67 4.73 2.49 10.41
CA GLY A 67 3.55 3.18 9.88
C GLY A 67 2.61 2.27 9.08
N ILE A 68 3.15 1.26 8.39
CA ILE A 68 2.35 0.20 7.74
C ILE A 68 1.57 -0.59 8.79
N ARG A 69 2.20 -0.98 9.89
CA ARG A 69 1.58 -1.70 11.00
C ARG A 69 0.46 -0.89 11.63
N GLU A 70 0.71 0.38 11.94
CA GLU A 70 -0.30 1.28 12.48
C GLU A 70 -1.50 1.41 11.54
N LEU A 71 -1.25 1.58 10.23
CA LEU A 71 -2.31 1.65 9.24
C LEU A 71 -3.09 0.34 9.11
N TRP A 72 -2.40 -0.80 9.12
CA TRP A 72 -3.03 -2.11 9.07
C TRP A 72 -4.00 -2.30 10.24
N TYR A 73 -3.54 -1.95 11.45
CA TYR A 73 -4.38 -2.00 12.64
C TYR A 73 -5.58 -1.07 12.54
N HIS A 74 -5.39 0.13 12.00
CA HIS A 74 -6.47 1.09 11.79
C HIS A 74 -7.51 0.60 10.76
N LEU A 75 -7.07 0.07 9.61
CA LEU A 75 -7.94 -0.43 8.55
C LEU A 75 -8.85 -1.56 9.01
N PHE A 76 -8.33 -2.42 9.89
CA PHE A 76 -9.01 -3.62 10.36
C PHE A 76 -9.55 -3.51 11.80
N GLY A 77 -9.45 -2.34 12.43
CA GLY A 77 -9.96 -2.09 13.78
C GLY A 77 -9.30 -2.97 14.85
N LEU A 78 -8.00 -3.21 14.72
CA LEU A 78 -7.24 -4.13 15.57
C LEU A 78 -6.71 -3.41 16.81
N SER A 79 -6.67 -4.12 17.92
CA SER A 79 -6.04 -3.65 19.15
C SER A 79 -4.58 -4.11 19.20
N GLY A 80 -3.68 -3.22 19.61
CA GLY A 80 -2.27 -3.54 19.92
C GLY A 80 -2.08 -4.66 20.97
N SER A 81 -3.13 -4.99 21.73
CA SER A 81 -3.13 -6.07 22.71
C SER A 81 -3.46 -7.46 22.15
N ASP A 82 -3.97 -7.56 20.91
CA ASP A 82 -4.26 -8.86 20.28
C ASP A 82 -3.00 -9.38 19.58
N LEU A 83 -2.22 -10.19 20.29
CA LEU A 83 -1.00 -10.80 19.78
C LEU A 83 -1.24 -11.74 18.58
N THR A 84 -2.47 -12.23 18.39
CA THR A 84 -2.81 -13.11 17.26
C THR A 84 -3.18 -12.33 16.00
N ALA A 85 -3.39 -11.02 16.10
CA ALA A 85 -3.84 -10.18 15.00
C ALA A 85 -2.84 -10.14 13.84
N ASN A 86 -1.55 -10.32 14.11
CA ASN A 86 -0.52 -10.23 13.07
C ASN A 86 -0.55 -11.39 12.07
N ASP A 87 -1.04 -12.56 12.50
CA ASP A 87 -1.07 -13.78 11.70
C ASP A 87 -2.44 -14.02 11.03
N LYS A 88 -3.46 -13.24 11.38
CA LYS A 88 -4.79 -13.32 10.77
C LYS A 88 -4.74 -12.82 9.32
N VAL A 89 -5.49 -13.52 8.46
CA VAL A 89 -5.68 -13.16 7.06
C VAL A 89 -6.74 -12.05 6.96
N TYR A 90 -6.36 -10.92 6.37
CA TYR A 90 -7.28 -9.79 6.13
C TYR A 90 -7.44 -9.43 4.66
N VAL A 91 -6.55 -9.91 3.79
CA VAL A 91 -6.57 -9.64 2.35
C VAL A 91 -6.47 -10.97 1.60
N ASP A 92 -7.58 -11.45 1.04
CA ASP A 92 -7.65 -12.83 0.54
C ASP A 92 -7.58 -12.96 -0.98
N LYS A 93 -8.43 -12.23 -1.72
CA LYS A 93 -8.66 -12.49 -3.16
C LYS A 93 -7.52 -12.03 -4.07
N MET A 94 -6.95 -10.86 -3.78
CA MET A 94 -5.78 -10.29 -4.45
C MET A 94 -4.88 -9.82 -3.34
N LYS A 95 -3.70 -10.40 -3.27
CA LYS A 95 -2.77 -10.15 -2.20
C LYS A 95 -2.05 -8.81 -2.40
N CYS A 96 -1.33 -8.36 -1.38
CA CYS A 96 -0.63 -7.08 -1.45
C CYS A 96 0.52 -7.12 -2.47
N VAL A 97 0.79 -5.96 -3.07
CA VAL A 97 1.90 -5.76 -4.01
C VAL A 97 3.00 -4.96 -3.33
N PHE A 98 4.25 -5.39 -3.52
CA PHE A 98 5.44 -4.70 -3.01
C PHE A 98 6.18 -4.06 -4.17
N VAL A 99 6.53 -2.78 -4.02
CA VAL A 99 7.29 -2.04 -5.02
C VAL A 99 8.67 -1.76 -4.44
N TYR A 100 9.68 -2.37 -5.02
CA TYR A 100 11.09 -2.11 -4.70
C TYR A 100 11.59 -1.04 -5.66
N GLU A 101 11.72 0.19 -5.17
CA GLU A 101 12.26 1.32 -5.94
C GLU A 101 13.76 1.41 -5.72
N MET A 102 14.54 1.21 -6.77
CA MET A 102 16.00 1.21 -6.73
C MET A 102 16.56 2.41 -7.48
N ARG A 103 17.56 3.08 -6.90
CA ARG A 103 18.35 4.12 -7.56
C ARG A 103 19.78 3.63 -7.75
N SER A 104 20.38 4.00 -8.88
CA SER A 104 21.79 3.69 -9.14
C SER A 104 22.69 4.46 -8.18
N THR A 105 23.62 3.76 -7.54
CA THR A 105 24.64 4.36 -6.68
C THR A 105 26.04 4.24 -7.29
N HIS A 106 26.13 4.00 -8.61
CA HIS A 106 27.39 3.91 -9.38
C HIS A 106 28.48 3.03 -8.74
N GLY A 107 28.11 1.85 -8.20
CA GLY A 107 29.06 0.83 -7.77
C GLY A 107 28.98 0.41 -6.29
N SER A 108 28.07 0.98 -5.51
CA SER A 108 27.66 0.45 -4.20
C SER A 108 26.34 -0.32 -4.27
N GLU A 109 25.86 -0.84 -3.14
CA GLU A 109 24.49 -1.34 -3.01
C GLU A 109 23.49 -0.27 -3.50
N PRO A 110 22.43 -0.64 -4.24
CA PRO A 110 21.44 0.30 -4.69
C PRO A 110 20.73 0.93 -3.49
N ASP A 111 20.47 2.23 -3.57
CA ASP A 111 19.54 2.89 -2.66
C ASP A 111 18.13 2.36 -2.96
N LEU A 112 17.50 1.75 -1.95
CA LEU A 112 16.29 0.96 -2.11
C LEU A 112 15.23 1.42 -1.13
N ASP A 113 14.09 1.84 -1.67
CA ASP A 113 12.86 2.08 -0.92
C ASP A 113 11.85 0.96 -1.21
N VAL A 114 11.02 0.63 -0.21
CA VAL A 114 9.91 -0.33 -0.39
C VAL A 114 8.58 0.37 -0.18
N LYS A 115 7.63 0.13 -1.10
CA LYS A 115 6.24 0.57 -0.98
C LYS A 115 5.31 -0.61 -0.92
N LEU A 116 4.35 -0.55 0.00
CA LEU A 116 3.26 -1.50 0.08
C LEU A 116 2.08 -0.96 -0.72
N HIS A 117 1.42 -1.80 -1.52
CA HIS A 117 0.15 -1.53 -2.18
C HIS A 117 -0.92 -2.50 -1.67
N ILE A 118 -1.98 -1.96 -1.06
CA ILE A 118 -3.12 -2.70 -0.52
C ILE A 118 -4.31 -2.56 -1.48
N PRO A 119 -4.98 -3.67 -1.88
CA PRO A 119 -6.16 -3.64 -2.72
C PRO A 119 -7.40 -3.25 -1.90
N MET A 120 -7.69 -1.95 -1.86
CA MET A 120 -8.75 -1.36 -1.05
C MET A 120 -10.15 -1.90 -1.38
N TRP A 121 -10.40 -2.27 -2.64
CA TRP A 121 -11.68 -2.84 -3.08
C TRP A 121 -12.03 -4.20 -2.45
N GLN A 122 -11.10 -4.82 -1.72
CA GLN A 122 -11.31 -6.11 -1.04
C GLN A 122 -11.64 -6.00 0.43
N LEU A 123 -11.58 -4.81 1.02
CA LEU A 123 -11.70 -4.61 2.47
C LEU A 123 -13.14 -4.74 3.01
N ASP A 124 -14.05 -5.33 2.23
CA ASP A 124 -15.48 -5.51 2.53
C ASP A 124 -16.15 -4.23 3.08
N LYS A 125 -15.85 -3.10 2.43
CA LYS A 125 -16.34 -1.76 2.79
C LYS A 125 -16.80 -1.05 1.53
N SER A 126 -17.90 -0.31 1.66
CA SER A 126 -18.27 0.70 0.66
C SER A 126 -17.22 1.81 0.60
N ASP A 127 -17.16 2.53 -0.52
CA ASP A 127 -16.31 3.71 -0.69
C ASP A 127 -16.60 4.80 0.35
N GLY A 128 -17.85 4.90 0.80
CA GLY A 128 -18.24 5.81 1.87
C GLY A 128 -17.65 5.42 3.23
N GLN A 129 -17.71 4.12 3.58
CA GLN A 129 -17.06 3.59 4.79
C GLN A 129 -15.54 3.67 4.71
N LEU A 130 -14.93 3.35 3.56
CA LEU A 130 -13.50 3.55 3.34
C LEU A 130 -13.12 5.02 3.53
N SER A 131 -13.96 5.96 3.06
CA SER A 131 -13.72 7.38 3.25
C SER A 131 -13.71 7.79 4.73
N GLU A 132 -14.57 7.21 5.56
CA GLU A 132 -14.60 7.45 7.01
C GLU A 132 -13.38 6.86 7.71
N VAL A 133 -12.98 5.64 7.34
CA VAL A 133 -11.75 5.00 7.85
C VAL A 133 -10.52 5.84 7.49
N MET A 134 -10.41 6.29 6.24
CA MET A 134 -9.27 7.12 5.82
C MET A 134 -9.31 8.51 6.44
N ALA A 135 -10.49 9.14 6.57
CA ALA A 135 -10.61 10.43 7.23
C ALA A 135 -10.13 10.36 8.70
N SER A 136 -10.54 9.34 9.45
CA SER A 136 -10.06 9.15 10.83
C SER A 136 -8.56 8.86 10.92
N TRP A 137 -7.98 8.19 9.92
CA TRP A 137 -6.53 8.03 9.81
C TRP A 137 -5.82 9.38 9.59
N PHE A 138 -6.32 10.20 8.67
CA PHE A 138 -5.75 11.52 8.41
C PHE A 138 -5.86 12.44 9.62
N GLU A 139 -6.98 12.41 10.35
CA GLU A 139 -7.16 13.16 11.59
C GLU A 139 -6.09 12.77 12.63
N SER A 140 -5.91 11.47 12.87
CA SER A 140 -4.96 10.97 13.87
C SER A 140 -3.49 11.23 13.50
N HIS A 141 -3.20 11.50 12.23
CA HIS A 141 -1.87 11.78 11.71
C HIS A 141 -1.63 13.27 11.41
N GLY A 142 -2.41 14.16 12.02
CA GLY A 142 -2.17 15.61 11.95
C GLY A 142 -2.62 16.26 10.65
N HIS A 143 -3.57 15.66 9.94
CA HIS A 143 -4.18 16.20 8.72
C HIS A 143 -5.70 16.45 8.87
N PRO A 144 -6.14 17.24 9.87
CA PRO A 144 -7.57 17.44 10.15
C PRO A 144 -8.33 18.11 8.99
N ASP A 145 -7.67 19.03 8.27
CA ASP A 145 -8.29 19.67 7.10
C ASP A 145 -8.55 18.66 5.97
N LEU A 146 -7.65 17.70 5.77
CA LEU A 146 -7.84 16.62 4.80
C LEU A 146 -8.93 15.66 5.28
N ALA A 147 -8.92 15.29 6.56
CA ALA A 147 -9.92 14.42 7.17
C ALA A 147 -11.34 14.99 7.00
N ALA A 148 -11.53 16.26 7.32
CA ALA A 148 -12.83 16.94 7.24
C ALA A 148 -13.39 16.99 5.81
N ARG A 149 -12.52 17.09 4.80
CA ARG A 149 -12.94 17.22 3.40
C ARG A 149 -12.95 15.92 2.59
N TYR A 150 -12.22 14.88 3.01
CA TYR A 150 -11.92 13.70 2.20
C TYR A 150 -13.16 13.09 1.52
N LYS A 151 -14.18 12.72 2.31
CA LYS A 151 -15.43 12.13 1.79
C LYS A 151 -16.17 13.08 0.84
N SER A 152 -16.23 14.37 1.18
CA SER A 152 -16.95 15.37 0.39
C SER A 152 -16.25 15.67 -0.94
N ASP A 153 -14.91 15.73 -0.95
CA ASP A 153 -14.13 15.98 -2.14
C ASP A 153 -14.16 14.76 -3.07
N LEU A 154 -14.12 13.55 -2.52
CA LEU A 154 -14.32 12.33 -3.29
C LEU A 154 -15.73 12.29 -3.92
N ASN A 155 -16.77 12.66 -3.17
CA ASN A 155 -18.13 12.71 -3.71
C ASN A 155 -18.28 13.77 -4.81
N LYS A 156 -17.63 14.93 -4.68
CA LYS A 156 -17.61 15.95 -5.75
C LYS A 156 -16.87 15.46 -7.01
N ALA A 157 -15.78 14.73 -6.84
CA ALA A 157 -15.02 14.15 -7.95
C ALA A 157 -15.79 13.01 -8.65
N PHE A 158 -16.56 12.23 -7.88
CA PHE A 158 -17.26 11.03 -8.36
C PHE A 158 -18.76 11.04 -7.96
N PRO A 159 -19.56 12.02 -8.42
CA PRO A 159 -20.92 12.26 -7.91
C PRO A 159 -21.91 11.13 -8.20
N LYS A 160 -21.59 10.23 -9.14
CA LYS A 160 -22.43 9.09 -9.53
C LYS A 160 -22.02 7.78 -8.84
N HIS A 161 -21.01 7.80 -7.98
CA HIS A 161 -20.49 6.57 -7.40
C HIS A 161 -21.23 6.13 -6.15
N GLY A 162 -22.10 6.96 -5.56
CA GLY A 162 -22.87 6.61 -4.36
C GLY A 162 -22.04 6.63 -3.06
N ILE A 163 -21.07 7.55 -2.96
CA ILE A 163 -20.11 7.64 -1.84
C ILE A 163 -20.81 8.12 -0.57
N THR A 164 -21.69 9.13 -0.67
CA THR A 164 -22.40 9.70 0.48
C THR A 164 -23.44 8.76 1.06
N GLU A 165 -24.05 7.94 0.21
CA GLU A 165 -25.08 6.97 0.58
C GLU A 165 -24.49 5.65 1.08
N ASN A 166 -23.16 5.52 1.14
CA ASN A 166 -22.45 4.28 1.48
C ASN A 166 -22.88 3.07 0.61
N MET A 167 -23.29 3.33 -0.64
CA MET A 167 -23.71 2.30 -1.60
C MET A 167 -22.64 2.02 -2.66
N GLY A 168 -21.71 2.96 -2.86
CA GLY A 168 -20.63 2.84 -3.82
C GLY A 168 -19.58 1.81 -3.45
N VAL A 169 -19.19 0.98 -4.42
CA VAL A 169 -18.01 0.11 -4.33
C VAL A 169 -17.10 0.31 -5.54
N GLY A 170 -15.80 0.06 -5.35
CA GLY A 170 -14.81 0.01 -6.42
C GLY A 170 -14.21 1.35 -6.84
N THR A 171 -14.52 2.46 -6.15
CA THR A 171 -13.85 3.74 -6.39
C THR A 171 -12.43 3.70 -5.84
N HIS A 172 -12.24 3.30 -4.58
CA HIS A 172 -10.92 3.02 -4.01
C HIS A 172 -10.41 1.69 -4.55
N THR A 173 -9.42 1.73 -5.43
CA THR A 173 -8.83 0.51 -6.01
C THR A 173 -7.63 0.06 -5.20
N TRP A 174 -6.60 0.88 -5.13
CA TRP A 174 -5.39 0.59 -4.39
C TRP A 174 -5.04 1.75 -3.49
N MET A 175 -4.33 1.45 -2.42
CA MET A 175 -3.65 2.45 -1.61
C MET A 175 -2.20 2.02 -1.49
N SER A 176 -1.27 2.92 -1.75
CA SER A 176 0.13 2.70 -1.47
C SER A 176 0.61 3.50 -0.28
N ILE A 177 1.55 2.93 0.47
CA ILE A 177 2.20 3.58 1.60
C ILE A 177 3.68 3.21 1.66
N THR A 178 4.49 4.17 2.08
CA THR A 178 5.92 4.03 2.41
C THR A 178 6.30 5.12 3.39
N HIS A 179 7.52 5.10 3.93
CA HIS A 179 8.09 6.21 4.66
C HIS A 179 9.36 6.67 3.96
N THR A 180 9.49 7.98 3.75
CA THR A 180 10.75 8.57 3.27
C THR A 180 11.37 9.44 4.36
N PRO A 181 12.70 9.50 4.48
CA PRO A 181 13.36 10.40 5.44
C PRO A 181 12.93 11.87 5.29
N LYS A 182 12.52 12.29 4.10
CA LYS A 182 12.17 13.68 3.80
C LYS A 182 10.73 14.03 4.16
N THR A 183 9.78 13.13 3.88
CA THR A 183 8.34 13.43 3.97
C THR A 183 7.66 12.72 5.14
N GLY A 184 8.35 11.83 5.83
CA GLY A 184 7.71 10.88 6.73
C GLY A 184 6.86 9.88 5.94
N LEU A 185 5.74 9.45 6.53
CA LEU A 185 4.78 8.58 5.86
C LEU A 185 4.21 9.25 4.60
N TYR A 186 4.32 8.55 3.49
CA TYR A 186 3.85 8.97 2.19
C TYR A 186 2.82 7.97 1.68
N MET A 187 1.58 8.44 1.52
CA MET A 187 0.45 7.62 1.08
C MET A 187 -0.07 8.11 -0.27
N THR A 188 -0.44 7.19 -1.16
CA THR A 188 -1.12 7.49 -2.43
C THR A 188 -2.40 6.68 -2.53
N MET A 189 -3.51 7.34 -2.86
CA MET A 189 -4.78 6.66 -3.16
C MET A 189 -4.95 6.53 -4.67
N TYR A 190 -5.28 5.32 -5.14
CA TYR A 190 -5.59 5.04 -6.53
C TYR A 190 -7.10 4.90 -6.68
N LEU A 191 -7.69 5.80 -7.46
CA LEU A 191 -9.13 5.92 -7.62
C LEU A 191 -9.51 5.54 -9.05
N SER A 192 -10.56 4.72 -9.20
CA SER A 192 -11.10 4.37 -10.51
C SER A 192 -12.25 5.30 -10.88
N PRO A 193 -12.17 6.06 -11.97
CA PRO A 193 -13.34 6.72 -12.53
C PRO A 193 -14.26 5.66 -13.15
N LYS A 194 -15.55 5.65 -12.78
CA LYS A 194 -16.54 4.87 -13.52
C LYS A 194 -16.90 5.65 -14.77
N LEU A 195 -16.42 5.19 -15.93
CA LEU A 195 -16.81 5.78 -17.19
C LEU A 195 -18.32 5.55 -17.40
N PRO A 196 -19.12 6.61 -17.60
CA PRO A 196 -20.57 6.49 -17.76
C PRO A 196 -20.97 5.48 -18.83
N GLU A 197 -20.18 5.33 -19.91
CA GLU A 197 -20.50 4.48 -21.06
C GLU A 197 -20.32 2.98 -20.82
N VAL A 198 -19.75 2.56 -19.69
CA VAL A 198 -19.40 1.15 -19.42
C VAL A 198 -20.23 0.53 -18.28
N TYR A 199 -20.96 1.36 -17.52
CA TYR A 199 -21.64 0.95 -16.29
C TYR A 199 -23.16 1.26 -16.26
N TYR A 200 -23.76 1.64 -17.40
CA TYR A 200 -25.22 1.71 -17.59
C TYR A 200 -25.72 0.62 -18.54
#